data_AF-A0A529UK33-F1
#
_entry.id   AF-A0A529UK33-F1
#
_cell.length_a   1.000
_cell.length_b   1.000
_cell.length_c   1.000
_cell.angle_alpha   90.00
_cell.angle_beta   90.00
_cell.angle_gamma   90.00
#
_symmetry.space_group_name_H-M   'P 1'
#
loop_
_entity.id
_entity.type
_entity.pdbx_description
1 polymer ?
#
loop_
_entity_poly.entity_id
_entity_poly.type
_entity_poly.pdbx_seq_one_letter_code
_entity_poly.pdbx_strand_id
1 'polypeptide(L)' 'MKAARRVTKRDVRRDPDADLFSRRRVVDEAFLERTAHLFEARMGRSLSTEDARQIVDNIGGFFRILAEWERIDRGKK' A
#
# COMPACT_ATOMS: atom_id res chain seq x y z
N MET A 1 -44.95 27.44 -2.85
CA MET A 1 -43.95 26.49 -3.38
C MET A 1 -42.62 27.20 -3.57
N LYS A 2 -41.53 26.68 -2.98
CA LYS A 2 -40.15 26.67 -3.53
C LYS A 2 -39.28 25.90 -2.53
N ALA A 3 -38.98 24.64 -2.85
CA ALA A 3 -38.16 23.76 -2.04
C ALA A 3 -36.69 24.16 -2.19
N ALA A 4 -36.03 24.49 -1.07
CA ALA A 4 -34.60 24.74 -1.04
C ALA A 4 -33.85 23.41 -1.21
N ARG A 5 -33.13 23.28 -2.31
CA ARG A 5 -32.30 22.12 -2.66
C ARG A 5 -31.13 22.03 -1.68
N ARG A 6 -31.20 21.14 -0.70
CA ARG A 6 -30.07 20.84 0.19
C ARG A 6 -28.99 20.11 -0.62
N VAL A 7 -27.85 20.76 -0.82
CA VAL A 7 -26.62 20.11 -1.28
C VAL A 7 -26.15 19.22 -0.14
N THR A 8 -26.39 17.92 -0.26
CA THR A 8 -25.74 16.92 0.57
C THR A 8 -24.26 16.91 0.20
N LYS A 9 -23.43 17.65 0.95
CA LYS A 9 -22.00 17.37 1.03
C LYS A 9 -21.91 15.92 1.51
N ARG A 10 -21.61 15.01 0.59
CA ARG A 10 -21.12 13.67 0.95
C ARG A 10 -19.76 13.92 1.59
N ASP A 11 -19.73 13.95 2.92
CA ASP A 11 -18.51 13.69 3.67
C ASP A 11 -18.05 12.28 3.30
N VAL A 12 -17.27 12.20 2.21
CA VAL A 12 -16.43 11.04 1.95
C VAL A 12 -15.42 11.09 3.09
N ARG A 13 -15.67 10.33 4.17
CA ARG A 13 -14.64 10.07 5.18
C ARG A 13 -13.42 9.61 4.41
N ARG A 14 -12.42 10.47 4.34
CA ARG A 14 -11.14 10.16 3.72
C ARG A 14 -10.50 9.17 4.68
N ASP A 15 -10.50 7.90 4.29
CA ASP A 15 -9.86 6.85 5.05
C ASP A 15 -8.35 7.14 5.06
N PRO A 16 -7.76 7.49 6.22
CA PRO A 16 -6.33 7.81 6.29
C PRO A 16 -5.47 6.61 5.91
N ASP A 17 -5.97 5.38 6.08
CA ASP A 17 -5.24 4.17 5.76
C ASP A 17 -5.11 3.95 4.25
N ALA A 18 -6.06 4.47 3.47
CA ALA A 18 -5.97 4.44 2.00
C ALA A 18 -4.80 5.29 1.47
N ASP A 19 -4.45 6.38 2.16
CA ASP A 19 -3.35 7.28 1.75
C ASP A 19 -1.97 6.67 2.08
N LEU A 20 -1.89 5.79 3.09
CA LEU A 20 -0.65 5.10 3.49
C LEU A 20 -0.12 4.16 2.40
N PHE A 21 -1.00 3.50 1.66
CA PHE A 21 -0.64 2.61 0.55
C PHE A 21 -0.59 3.31 -0.81
N SER A 22 -1.17 4.50 -0.92
CA SER A 22 -1.13 5.32 -2.14
C SER A 22 0.14 6.16 -2.22
N ARG A 23 0.81 6.46 -1.09
CA ARG A 23 2.16 7.02 -1.08
C ARG A 23 3.15 5.97 -1.53
N ARG A 24 3.60 6.08 -2.79
CA ARG A 24 4.82 5.42 -3.25
C ARG A 24 5.96 5.92 -2.35
N ARG A 25 6.36 5.12 -1.36
CA ARG A 25 7.58 5.42 -0.59
C ARG A 25 8.73 5.45 -1.60
N VAL A 26 9.56 6.47 -1.53
CA VAL A 26 10.80 6.49 -2.29
C VAL A 26 11.66 5.37 -1.71
N VAL A 27 11.83 4.31 -2.50
CA VAL A 27 12.73 3.21 -2.19
C VAL A 27 14.11 3.61 -2.70
N ASP A 28 15.02 3.90 -1.78
CA ASP A 28 16.41 4.24 -2.09
C ASP A 28 17.29 2.98 -2.16
N GLU A 29 18.50 3.14 -2.70
CA GLU A 29 19.46 2.03 -2.86
C GLU A 29 19.80 1.39 -1.50
N ALA A 30 19.99 2.19 -0.46
CA ALA A 30 20.31 1.70 0.88
C ALA A 30 19.20 0.81 1.45
N PHE A 31 17.93 1.09 1.13
CA PHE A 31 16.81 0.22 1.49
C PHE A 31 16.83 -1.10 0.71
N LEU A 32 17.18 -1.06 -0.58
CA LEU A 32 17.30 -2.25 -1.41
C LEU A 32 18.45 -3.15 -0.94
N GLU A 33 19.61 -2.58 -0.61
CA GLU A 33 20.75 -3.31 -0.05
C GLU A 33 20.38 -4.02 1.26
N ARG A 34 19.71 -3.31 2.19
CA ARG A 34 19.23 -3.93 3.44
C ARG A 34 18.22 -5.04 3.18
N THR A 35 17.35 -4.86 2.18
CA THR A 35 16.38 -5.89 1.79
C THR A 35 17.08 -7.10 1.20
N ALA A 36 18.06 -6.90 0.31
CA ALA A 36 18.86 -7.98 -0.25
C ALA A 36 19.51 -8.80 0.88
N HIS A 37 20.27 -8.17 1.77
CA HIS A 37 20.95 -8.85 2.86
C HIS A 37 20.02 -9.64 3.78
N LEU A 38 18.85 -9.09 4.11
CA LEU A 38 17.85 -9.78 4.92
C LEU A 38 17.36 -11.07 4.24
N PHE A 39 17.09 -11.00 2.94
CA PHE A 39 16.55 -12.13 2.20
C PHE A 39 17.62 -13.12 1.74
N GLU A 40 18.86 -12.69 1.52
CA GLU A 40 20.01 -13.57 1.30
C GLU A 40 20.21 -14.50 2.50
N ALA A 41 20.18 -13.94 3.72
CA ALA A 41 20.28 -14.72 4.96
C ALA A 41 19.17 -15.77 5.09
N ARG A 42 17.98 -15.49 4.54
CA ARG A 42 16.83 -16.40 4.55
C ARG A 42 16.86 -17.43 3.43
N MET A 43 17.32 -17.04 2.24
CA MET A 43 17.24 -17.84 1.01
C MET A 43 18.50 -18.67 0.75
N GLY A 44 19.61 -18.38 1.43
CA GLY A 44 20.87 -19.08 1.25
C GLY A 44 21.51 -18.87 -0.12
N ARG A 45 21.12 -17.80 -0.83
CA ARG A 45 21.68 -17.39 -2.13
C ARG A 45 21.89 -15.88 -2.14
N SER A 46 22.82 -15.40 -2.96
CA SER A 46 22.99 -13.98 -3.21
C SER A 46 21.79 -13.39 -3.95
N LEU A 47 21.48 -12.13 -3.68
CA LEU A 47 20.39 -11.37 -4.29
C LEU A 47 20.92 -10.06 -4.85
N SER A 48 20.50 -9.74 -6.06
CA SER A 48 20.79 -8.45 -6.67
C SER A 48 19.89 -7.34 -6.10
N THR A 49 20.26 -6.08 -6.33
CA THR A 49 19.37 -4.93 -6.08
C THR A 49 18.02 -5.09 -6.79
N GLU A 50 17.99 -5.71 -7.97
CA GLU A 50 16.73 -5.93 -8.71
C GLU A 50 15.86 -7.00 -8.05
N ASP A 51 16.46 -8.08 -7.54
CA ASP A 51 15.75 -9.06 -6.73
C ASP A 51 15.14 -8.39 -5.49
N ALA A 52 15.89 -7.51 -4.82
CA ALA A 52 15.41 -6.75 -3.67
C ALA A 52 14.24 -5.84 -4.05
N ARG A 53 14.31 -5.13 -5.18
CA ARG A 53 13.20 -4.30 -5.69
C ARG A 53 11.95 -5.14 -5.92
N GLN A 54 12.10 -6.29 -6.56
CA GLN A 54 10.98 -7.19 -6.83
C GLN A 54 10.37 -7.76 -5.54
N ILE A 55 11.19 -8.08 -4.53
CA ILE A 55 10.72 -8.50 -3.21
C ILE A 55 9.87 -7.40 -2.55
N VAL A 56 10.35 -6.16 -2.57
CA VAL A 56 9.64 -5.01 -1.98
C VAL A 56 8.32 -4.77 -2.68
N ASP A 57 8.32 -4.78 -4.02
CA ASP A 57 7.11 -4.56 -4.81
C ASP A 57 6.08 -5.68 -4.61
N ASN A 58 6.52 -6.93 -4.55
CA ASN A 58 5.63 -8.08 -4.31
C ASN A 58 5.00 -8.02 -2.92
N ILE A 59 5.80 -7.78 -1.88
CA ILE A 59 5.30 -7.70 -0.50
C ILE A 59 4.37 -6.50 -0.34
N GLY A 60 4.77 -5.32 -0.84
CA GLY A 60 3.95 -4.12 -0.80
C GLY A 60 2.63 -4.29 -1.56
N GLY A 61 2.68 -4.93 -2.73
CA GLY A 61 1.51 -5.25 -3.55
C GLY A 61 0.54 -6.21 -2.84
N PHE A 62 1.06 -7.25 -2.18
CA PHE A 62 0.24 -8.19 -1.41
C PHE A 62 -0.55 -7.49 -0.29
N PHE A 63 0.12 -6.68 0.53
CA PHE A 63 -0.56 -5.95 1.61
C PHE A 63 -1.54 -4.90 1.09
N ARG A 64 -1.25 -4.28 -0.05
CA ARG A 64 -2.21 -3.36 -0.71
C ARG A 64 -3.52 -4.08 -1.08
N ILE A 65 -3.44 -5.31 -1.60
CA ILE A 65 -4.64 -6.11 -1.93
C ILE A 65 -5.43 -6.42 -0.65
N LEU A 66 -4.76 -6.83 0.42
CA LEU A 66 -5.43 -7.11 1.70
C LEU A 66 -6.13 -5.86 2.26
N ALA A 67 -5.48 -4.70 2.21
CA ALA A 67 -6.07 -3.43 2.63
C ALA A 67 -7.30 -3.06 1.77
N GLU A 68 -7.24 -3.31 0.45
CA GLU A 68 -8.39 -3.08 -0.42
C GLU A 68 -9.57 -3.98 -0.06
N TRP A 69 -9.34 -5.26 0.22
CA TRP A 69 -10.39 -6.19 0.64
C TRP A 69 -11.01 -5.79 1.97
N GLU A 70 -10.20 -5.38 2.94
CA GLU A 70 -10.70 -4.88 4.22
C GLU A 70 -11.60 -3.65 4.04
N ARG A 71 -11.22 -2.72 3.17
CA ARG A 71 -12.04 -1.55 2.82
C ARG A 71 -13.38 -1.96 2.21
N ILE A 72 -13.38 -2.95 1.31
CA ILE A 72 -14.61 -3.47 0.71
C ILE A 72 -15.49 -4.12 1.78
N ASP A 73 -14.93 -4.90 2.70
CA ASP A 73 -15.69 -5.51 3.81
C ASP A 73 -16.31 -4.45 4.73
N ARG A 74 -15.54 -3.42 5.12
CA ARG A 74 -16.06 -2.32 5.94
C ARG A 74 -17.15 -1.50 5.25
N GLY A 75 -17.10 -1.34 3.93
CA GLY A 75 -18.11 -0.62 3.15
C GLY A 75 -19.38 -1.43 2.86
N LYS A 76 -19.39 -2.74 3.13
CA LYS A 76 -20.55 -3.64 2.99
C LYS A 76 -21.36 -3.79 4.29
N LYS A 77 -20.86 -3.28 5.42
CA LYS A 77 -21.55 -3.24 6.72
C LYS A 77 -22.30 -1.92 6.89
#